data_AF-A0A7C3UNJ9-F1
#
_entry.id   AF-A0A7C3UNJ9-F1
#
_cell.length_a   1.000
_cell.length_b   1.000
_cell.length_c   1.000
_cell.angle_alpha   90.00
_cell.angle_beta   90.00
_cell.angle_gamma   90.00
#
_symmetry.space_group_name_H-M   'P 1'
#
loop_
_entity.id
_entity.type
_entity.pdbx_description
1 polymer ?
#
loop_
_entity_poly.entity_id
_entity_poly.type
_entity_poly.pdbx_seq_one_letter_code
_entity_poly.pdbx_strand_id
1 'polypeptide(L)' 'MERDHKIRLIRHLTFLREELEDYESFKNLSKEGYNQERDKRRNVERWIENIINSSIDIAKTILSSEN' A
#
# COMPACT_ATOMS: atom_id res chain seq x y z
N MET A 1 17.85 -17.56 4.03
CA MET A 1 17.40 -17.11 2.69
C MET A 1 15.90 -17.34 2.48
N GLU A 2 15.43 -18.58 2.31
CA GLU A 2 13.98 -18.85 2.10
C GLU A 2 13.10 -18.36 3.27
N ARG A 3 13.52 -18.63 4.52
CA ARG A 3 12.83 -18.14 5.73
C ARG A 3 12.78 -16.61 5.79
N ASP A 4 13.82 -15.93 5.31
CA ASP A 4 13.92 -14.47 5.32
C ASP A 4 12.98 -13.85 4.28
N HIS A 5 12.90 -14.44 3.09
CA HIS A 5 11.93 -14.06 2.06
C HIS A 5 10.49 -14.24 2.56
N LYS A 6 10.19 -15.37 3.22
CA LYS A 6 8.87 -15.62 3.81
C LYS A 6 8.51 -14.59 4.88
N ILE A 7 9.43 -14.25 5.77
CA ILE A 7 9.18 -13.22 6.81
C ILE A 7 8.93 -11.85 6.17
N ARG A 8 9.71 -11.46 5.16
CA ARG A 8 9.50 -10.20 4.42
C ARG A 8 8.15 -10.18 3.72
N LEU A 9 7.79 -11.26 3.03
CA LEU A 9 6.53 -11.37 2.33
C LEU A 9 5.34 -11.24 3.29
N ILE A 10 5.38 -11.92 4.44
CA ILE A 10 4.34 -11.80 5.48
C ILE A 10 4.21 -10.35 5.94
N ARG A 11 5.32 -9.64 6.18
CA ARG A 11 5.29 -8.23 6.60
C ARG A 11 4.62 -7.32 5.57
N HIS A 12 5.00 -7.44 4.30
CA HIS A 12 4.40 -6.61 3.25
C HIS A 12 2.93 -6.96 3.00
N LEU A 13 2.54 -8.23 3.10
CA LEU A 13 1.14 -8.64 3.01
C LEU A 13 0.29 -8.11 4.17
N THR A 14 0.81 -8.15 5.39
CA THR A 14 0.12 -7.57 6.56
C THR A 14 -0.05 -6.06 6.37
N PHE A 15 1.02 -5.36 6.01
CA PHE A 15 0.96 -3.92 5.75
C PHE A 15 -0.01 -3.57 4.62
N LEU A 16 0.02 -4.29 3.50
CA LEU A 16 -0.91 -4.06 2.40
C LEU A 16 -2.36 -4.29 2.84
N ARG A 17 -2.62 -5.30 3.68
CA ARG A 17 -3.97 -5.54 4.22
C ARG A 17 -4.45 -4.36 5.07
N GLU A 18 -3.62 -3.85 5.96
CA GLU A 18 -3.93 -2.68 6.79
C GLU A 18 -4.23 -1.45 5.92
N GLU A 19 -3.40 -1.18 4.91
CA GLU A 19 -3.66 -0.09 3.96
C GLU A 19 -4.98 -0.30 3.20
N LEU A 20 -5.36 -1.53 2.83
CA LEU A 20 -6.64 -1.76 2.16
C LEU A 20 -7.86 -1.51 3.08
N GLU A 21 -7.71 -1.64 4.40
CA GLU A 21 -8.76 -1.31 5.37
C GLU A 21 -9.01 0.22 5.44
N ASP A 22 -7.97 1.03 5.20
CA ASP A 22 -8.07 2.49 5.14
C ASP A 22 -8.92 3.01 3.96
N TYR A 23 -9.30 2.15 3.02
CA TYR A 23 -10.28 2.50 1.97
C TYR A 23 -11.53 3.16 2.55
N GLU A 24 -12.00 2.69 3.71
CA GLU A 24 -13.17 3.23 4.39
C GLU A 24 -13.04 4.72 4.74
N SER A 25 -11.81 5.19 4.98
CA SER A 25 -11.48 6.60 5.24
C SER A 25 -11.53 7.48 3.99
N PHE A 26 -11.34 6.89 2.81
CA PHE A 26 -11.23 7.63 1.54
C PHE A 26 -12.41 7.42 0.59
N LYS A 27 -13.26 6.40 0.79
CA LYS A 27 -14.37 6.05 -0.11
C LYS A 27 -15.37 7.17 -0.39
N ASN A 28 -15.50 8.13 0.54
CA ASN A 28 -16.43 9.26 0.43
C ASN A 28 -15.74 10.56 -0.01
N LEU A 29 -14.46 10.51 -0.40
CA LEU A 29 -13.74 11.70 -0.87
C LEU A 29 -14.32 12.17 -2.21
N SER A 30 -14.98 13.32 -2.20
CA SER A 30 -15.49 13.94 -3.42
C SER A 30 -14.36 14.58 -4.23
N LYS A 31 -14.59 14.76 -5.54
CA LYS A 31 -13.66 15.49 -6.43
C LYS A 31 -13.39 16.91 -5.93
N GLU A 32 -14.40 17.58 -5.38
CA GLU A 32 -14.24 18.91 -4.80
C GLU A 32 -13.36 18.88 -3.55
N GLY A 33 -13.62 17.96 -2.61
CA GLY A 33 -12.80 17.78 -1.42
C GLY A 33 -11.35 17.46 -1.75
N TYR A 34 -11.10 16.61 -2.75
CA TYR A 34 -9.75 16.33 -3.26
C TYR A 34 -9.06 17.59 -3.83
N ASN A 35 -9.79 18.46 -4.55
CA ASN A 35 -9.18 19.63 -5.18
C ASN A 35 -8.94 20.77 -4.18
N GLN A 36 -9.88 21.01 -3.27
CA GLN A 36 -9.87 22.16 -2.37
C GLN A 36 -9.16 21.87 -1.05
N GLU A 37 -9.17 20.62 -0.56
CA GLU A 37 -8.58 20.27 0.73
C GLU A 37 -7.23 19.59 0.53
N ARG A 38 -6.15 20.39 0.58
CA ARG A 38 -4.78 19.95 0.33
C ARG A 38 -4.36 18.75 1.20
N ASP A 39 -4.77 18.72 2.46
CA ASP A 39 -4.37 17.65 3.38
C ASP A 39 -5.08 16.33 3.05
N LYS A 40 -6.38 16.37 2.70
CA LYS A 40 -7.11 15.19 2.22
C LYS A 40 -6.49 14.64 0.94
N ARG A 41 -6.14 15.52 0.00
CA ARG A 41 -5.44 15.13 -1.23
C ARG A 41 -4.13 14.42 -0.95
N ARG A 42 -3.27 15.01 -0.13
CA ARG A 42 -1.97 14.44 0.21
C ARG A 42 -2.12 13.07 0.89
N ASN A 43 -3.11 12.93 1.76
CA ASN A 43 -3.35 11.67 2.48
C ASN A 43 -3.82 10.57 1.53
N VAL A 44 -4.78 10.84 0.63
CA VAL A 44 -5.23 9.82 -0.33
C VAL A 44 -4.14 9.46 -1.35
N GLU A 45 -3.34 10.44 -1.78
CA GLU A 45 -2.22 10.19 -2.69
C GLU A 45 -1.14 9.33 -2.03
N ARG A 46 -0.79 9.62 -0.77
CA ARG A 46 0.18 8.84 0.00
C ARG A 46 -0.32 7.41 0.26
N TRP A 47 -1.60 7.26 0.53
CA TRP A 47 -2.25 5.96 0.69
C TRP A 47 -2.20 5.12 -0.60
N ILE A 48 -2.53 5.72 -1.75
CA ILE A 48 -2.39 5.06 -3.06
C ILE A 48 -0.92 4.68 -3.31
N GLU A 49 0.02 5.58 -3.02
CA GLU A 49 1.45 5.32 -3.17
C GLU A 49 1.91 4.14 -2.29
N ASN A 50 1.45 4.05 -1.04
CA ASN A 50 1.75 2.93 -0.14
C ASN A 50 1.30 1.59 -0.70
N ILE A 51 0.07 1.52 -1.22
CA ILE A 51 -0.50 0.31 -1.82
C ILE A 51 0.37 -0.16 -2.99
N ILE A 52 0.73 0.75 -3.90
CA ILE A 52 1.55 0.43 -5.07
C ILE A 52 2.95 -0.01 -4.66
N ASN A 53 3.60 0.72 -3.75
CA ASN A 53 4.94 0.38 -3.29
C ASN A 53 4.98 -0.98 -2.59
N SER A 54 4.02 -1.27 -1.70
CA SER A 54 3.94 -2.57 -1.04
C SER A 54 3.72 -3.70 -2.05
N SER A 55 2.86 -3.48 -3.05
CA SER A 55 2.63 -4.46 -4.13
C SER A 55 3.90 -4.75 -4.93
N ILE A 56 4.71 -3.71 -5.23
CA ILE A 56 5.99 -3.86 -5.91
C ILE A 56 6.99 -4.64 -5.04
N ASP A 57 7.06 -4.37 -3.74
CA ASP A 57 7.98 -5.05 -2.82
C ASP A 57 7.64 -6.53 -2.64
N ILE A 58 6.34 -6.87 -2.61
CA ILE A 58 5.85 -8.26 -2.66
C ILE A 58 6.33 -8.93 -3.95
N ALA A 59 6.11 -8.30 -5.11
CA ALA A 59 6.52 -8.86 -6.40
C ALA A 59 8.04 -9.07 -6.47
N LYS A 60 8.84 -8.09 -6.04
CA LYS A 60 10.30 -8.21 -5.96
C LYS A 60 10.74 -9.35 -5.05
N THR A 61 10.09 -9.51 -3.89
CA THR A 61 10.40 -10.58 -2.94
C THR A 61 10.13 -11.96 -3.55
N ILE A 62 9.02 -12.12 -4.27
CA ILE A 62 8.68 -13.36 -4.98
C ILE A 62 9.73 -13.66 -6.06
N LEU A 63 9.99 -12.71 -6.95
CA LEU A 63 10.99 -12.88 -8.03
C LEU A 63 12.40 -13.17 -7.50
N SER A 64 12.76 -12.58 -6.36
CA SER A 64 14.06 -12.84 -5.71
C SER A 64 14.12 -14.19 -5.00
N SER A 65 12.98 -14.85 -4.77
CA SER A 65 12.93 -16.20 -4.20
C SER A 65 12.99 -17.31 -5.24
N GLU A 66 12.75 -16.96 -6.51
CA GLU A 66 12.79 -17.88 -7.66
C GLU A 66 14.19 -17.98 -8.31
N ASN A 67 15.07 -17.02 -8.00
CA ASN A 67 16.48 -16.98 -8.45
C ASN A 67 17.43 -17.37 -7.31
#